data_AF-A0A1V9XZV2-F1
#
_entry.id   AF-A0A1V9XZV2-F1
#
_cell.length_a   1.000
_cell.length_b   1.000
_cell.length_c   1.000
_cell.angle_alpha   90.00
_cell.angle_beta   90.00
_cell.angle_gamma   90.00
#
_symmetry.space_group_name_H-M   'P 1'
#
loop_
_entity.id
_entity.type
_entity.pdbx_description
1 polymer ?
#
loop_
_entity_poly.entity_id
_entity_poly.type
_entity_poly.pdbx_seq_one_letter_code
_entity_poly.pdbx_strand_id
1 'polypeptide(L)'
;MADRLTQLQDSVNLQAENFCNSIGVLQQLAQPSPFPELEKSSKSTPQPQEDYAALFATMIARTAKDMDVLIDSLPSEEAAPELQNAIVDVRRNEVFDLSRPK
;
A
#
# COMPACT_ATOMS: atom_id res chain seq x y z
N MET A 1 -17.30 2.79 5.78
CA MET A 1 -16.70 3.94 5.08
C MET A 1 -15.40 4.25 5.79
N ALA A 2 -14.28 3.73 5.31
CA ALA A 2 -12.97 4.03 5.87
C ALA A 2 -12.54 5.41 5.34
N ASP A 3 -12.11 6.29 6.23
CA ASP A 3 -11.52 7.57 5.85
C ASP A 3 -10.28 7.33 4.98
N ARG A 4 -9.87 8.31 4.15
CA ARG A 4 -8.71 8.15 3.27
C ARG A 4 -7.44 7.81 4.05
N LEU A 5 -7.31 8.36 5.26
CA LEU A 5 -6.19 8.05 6.15
C LEU A 5 -6.21 6.60 6.65
N THR A 6 -7.40 6.04 6.91
CA THR A 6 -7.54 4.62 7.28
C THR A 6 -7.20 3.72 6.10
N GLN A 7 -7.67 4.05 4.89
CA GLN A 7 -7.34 3.30 3.68
C GLN A 7 -5.82 3.30 3.38
N LEU A 8 -5.14 4.42 3.64
CA LEU A 8 -3.69 4.50 3.50
C LEU A 8 -2.98 3.58 4.50
N GLN A 9 -3.42 3.56 5.76
CA GLN A 9 -2.88 2.65 6.79
C GLN A 9 -3.06 1.19 6.40
N ASP A 10 -4.25 0.81 5.91
CA ASP A 10 -4.51 -0.56 5.45
C ASP A 10 -3.62 -0.93 4.26
N SER A 11 -3.39 0.00 3.33
CA SER A 11 -2.53 -0.21 2.16
C SER A 11 -1.06 -0.37 2.55
N VAL A 12 -0.57 0.39 3.53
CA VAL A 12 0.80 0.24 4.08
C VAL A 12 0.96 -1.12 4.77
N ASN A 13 -0.05 -1.55 5.54
CA ASN A 13 -0.01 -2.86 6.19
C ASN A 13 0.04 -3.99 5.14
N LEU A 14 -0.80 -3.91 4.10
CA LEU A 14 -0.79 -4.85 2.99
C LEU A 14 0.56 -4.87 2.24
N GLN A 15 1.21 -3.71 2.08
CA GLN A 15 2.53 -3.62 1.47
C GLN A 15 3.59 -4.37 2.29
N ALA A 16 3.54 -4.27 3.62
CA ALA A 16 4.45 -4.97 4.52
C ALA A 16 4.25 -6.50 4.43
N GLU A 17 3.00 -6.95 4.36
CA GLU A 17 2.66 -8.37 4.15
C GLU A 17 3.20 -8.88 2.80
N ASN A 18 3.03 -8.11 1.71
CA ASN A 18 3.57 -8.46 0.40
C ASN A 18 5.09 -8.65 0.44
N PHE A 19 5.82 -7.77 1.14
CA PHE A 19 7.27 -7.95 1.31
C PHE A 19 7.61 -9.20 2.11
N CYS A 20 6.98 -9.41 3.27
CA CYS A 20 7.25 -10.57 4.12
C CYS A 20 6.98 -11.89 3.39
N ASN A 21 5.82 -11.99 2.74
CA ASN A 21 5.42 -13.16 1.97
C ASN A 21 6.36 -13.42 0.80
N SER A 22 6.78 -12.37 0.10
CA SER A 22 7.73 -12.48 -1.02
C SER A 22 9.08 -13.03 -0.57
N ILE A 23 9.64 -12.53 0.54
CA ILE A 23 10.92 -12.98 1.06
C ILE A 23 10.83 -14.45 1.50
N GLY A 24 9.78 -14.82 2.23
CA GLY A 24 9.58 -16.19 2.70
C GLY A 24 9.49 -17.20 1.55
N VAL A 25 8.68 -16.91 0.54
CA VAL A 25 8.50 -17.79 -0.62
C VAL A 25 9.78 -17.85 -1.47
N LEU A 26 10.42 -16.72 -1.75
CA LEU A 26 11.65 -16.69 -2.55
C LEU A 26 12.80 -17.43 -1.85
N GLN A 27 12.88 -17.35 -0.53
CA GLN A 27 13.91 -18.07 0.24
C GLN A 27 13.63 -19.58 0.30
N GLN A 28 12.36 -20.00 0.35
CA GLN A 28 12.00 -21.41 0.30
C GLN A 28 12.29 -22.05 -1.07
N LEU A 29 12.18 -21.26 -2.15
CA LEU A 29 12.43 -21.71 -3.51
C LEU A 29 13.88 -21.52 -3.98
N ALA A 30 14.68 -20.78 -3.21
CA ALA A 30 16.08 -20.52 -3.54
C ALA A 30 16.87 -21.84 -3.56
N GLN A 31 17.40 -22.20 -4.72
CA GLN A 31 18.32 -23.33 -4.82
C GLN A 31 19.70 -22.93 -4.28
N PRO A 32 20.40 -23.82 -3.57
CA PRO A 32 21.77 -23.55 -3.13
C PRO A 32 22.66 -23.29 -4.34
N SER A 33 23.45 -22.21 -4.27
CA SER A 33 24.37 -21.86 -5.35
C SER A 33 25.36 -23.03 -5.58
N PRO A 34 25.49 -23.55 -6.80
CA PRO A 34 26.47 -24.58 -7.07
C PRO A 34 27.88 -23.98 -6.94
N PHE A 35 28.72 -24.66 -6.16
CA PHE A 35 30.16 -24.42 -6.16
C PHE A 35 30.81 -25.42 -7.12
N PRO A 36 31.67 -24.97 -8.06
CA PRO A 36 32.26 -25.85 -9.09
C PRO A 36 32.98 -27.10 -8.54
N GLU A 37 33.51 -27.05 -7.32
CA GLU A 37 34.18 -28.19 -6.66
C GLU A 37 33.22 -29.24 -6.07
N LEU A 38 31.92 -28.94 -5.88
CA LEU A 38 30.95 -29.77 -5.16
C LEU A 38 29.86 -30.39 -6.05
N GLU A 39 29.96 -30.23 -7.37
CA GLU A 39 28.94 -30.56 -8.38
C GLU A 39 28.61 -32.08 -8.51
N LYS A 40 29.30 -32.97 -7.81
CA LYS A 40 29.10 -34.42 -7.98
C LYS A 40 27.86 -35.00 -7.28
N SER A 41 27.16 -34.27 -6.40
CA SER A 41 26.14 -34.91 -5.53
C SER A 41 24.75 -34.27 -5.45
N SER A 42 24.44 -33.18 -6.14
CA SER A 42 23.12 -32.54 -5.99
C SER A 42 22.44 -32.34 -7.33
N LYS A 43 21.69 -33.36 -7.77
CA LYS A 43 20.68 -33.22 -8.82
C LYS A 43 19.38 -32.70 -8.17
N SER A 44 19.19 -31.39 -8.14
CA SER A 44 17.87 -30.82 -7.84
C SER A 44 16.99 -30.94 -9.07
N THR A 45 15.83 -31.58 -8.91
CA THR A 45 14.81 -31.69 -9.95
C THR A 45 14.27 -30.30 -10.29
N PRO A 46 14.18 -29.88 -11.57
CA PRO A 46 13.57 -28.60 -11.92
C PRO A 46 12.07 -28.71 -11.64
N GLN A 47 11.60 -28.13 -10.53
CA GLN A 47 10.18 -27.90 -10.35
C GLN A 47 9.72 -26.79 -11.30
N PRO A 48 8.46 -26.83 -11.81
CA PRO A 48 7.91 -25.74 -12.59
C PRO A 48 7.95 -24.48 -11.73
N GLN A 49 8.90 -23.60 -12.04
CA GLN A 49 9.10 -22.36 -11.32
C GLN A 49 8.01 -21.41 -11.81
N GLU A 50 6.88 -21.38 -11.10
CA GLU A 50 6.02 -20.19 -11.18
C GLU A 50 6.90 -18.99 -10.85
N ASP A 51 6.84 -17.94 -11.66
CA ASP A 51 7.64 -16.74 -11.48
C ASP A 51 7.07 -15.91 -10.32
N TYR A 52 7.16 -16.46 -9.12
CA TYR A 52 6.71 -15.83 -7.89
C TYR A 52 7.43 -14.50 -7.68
N ALA A 53 8.67 -14.36 -8.15
CA ALA A 53 9.39 -13.09 -8.14
C ALA A 53 8.63 -12.02 -8.95
N ALA A 54 8.23 -12.33 -10.19
CA ALA A 54 7.44 -11.43 -11.01
C ALA A 54 6.03 -11.16 -10.42
N LEU A 55 5.39 -12.18 -9.85
CA LEU A 55 4.08 -12.02 -9.20
C LEU A 55 4.16 -11.06 -8.01
N PHE A 56 5.09 -11.29 -7.09
CA PHE A 56 5.28 -10.42 -5.93
C PHE A 56 5.74 -9.02 -6.34
N ALA A 57 6.62 -8.89 -7.34
CA ALA A 57 6.99 -7.59 -7.88
C ALA A 57 5.78 -6.81 -8.39
N THR A 58 4.86 -7.49 -9.09
CA THR A 58 3.61 -6.88 -9.57
C THR A 58 2.71 -6.44 -8.43
N MET A 59 2.54 -7.28 -7.40
CA MET A 59 1.73 -6.96 -6.22
C MET A 59 2.30 -5.77 -5.46
N ILE A 60 3.61 -5.76 -5.22
CA ILE A 60 4.35 -4.68 -4.55
C ILE A 60 4.22 -3.37 -5.33
N ALA A 61 4.46 -3.40 -6.65
CA ALA A 61 4.39 -2.18 -7.47
C ALA A 61 2.97 -1.62 -7.56
N ARG A 62 1.96 -2.49 -7.62
CA ARG A 62 0.56 -2.08 -7.63
C ARG A 62 0.16 -1.43 -6.30
N THR A 63 0.45 -2.09 -5.18
CA THR A 63 0.12 -1.54 -3.86
C THR A 63 0.86 -0.22 -3.59
N ALA A 64 2.11 -0.07 -4.06
CA ALA A 64 2.82 1.20 -4.02
C ALA A 64 2.10 2.32 -4.79
N LYS A 65 1.64 2.02 -6.01
CA LYS A 65 0.89 2.99 -6.82
C LYS A 65 -0.47 3.35 -6.23
N ASP A 66 -1.14 2.38 -5.61
CA ASP A 66 -2.41 2.63 -4.91
C ASP A 66 -2.19 3.57 -3.71
N MET A 67 -1.06 3.46 -3.00
CA MET A 67 -0.67 4.40 -1.94
C MET A 67 -0.41 5.81 -2.47
N ASP A 68 0.30 5.96 -3.60
CA ASP A 68 0.54 7.27 -4.23
C ASP A 68 -0.78 7.98 -4.57
N VAL A 69 -1.72 7.26 -5.20
CA VAL A 69 -3.04 7.81 -5.54
C VAL A 69 -3.84 8.18 -4.28
N LEU A 70 -3.73 7.40 -3.21
CA LEU A 70 -4.38 7.73 -1.94
C LEU A 70 -3.80 9.01 -1.34
N ILE A 71 -2.47 9.18 -1.36
CA ILE A 71 -1.77 10.38 -0.88
C ILE A 71 -2.18 11.61 -1.70
N ASP A 72 -2.18 11.51 -3.03
CA ASP A 72 -2.60 12.59 -3.94
C ASP A 72 -4.08 12.97 -3.75
N SER A 73 -4.89 12.04 -3.24
CA SER A 73 -6.32 12.28 -2.95
C SER A 73 -6.58 12.90 -1.58
N LEU A 74 -5.55 13.08 -0.74
CA LEU A 74 -5.69 13.74 0.55
C LEU A 74 -6.00 15.23 0.35
N PRO A 75 -6.83 15.83 1.22
CA PRO A 75 -7.05 17.27 1.19
C PRO A 75 -5.71 17.99 1.39
N SER A 76 -5.41 18.96 0.52
CA SER A 76 -4.14 19.68 0.51
C SER A 76 -3.86 20.37 1.85
N GLU A 77 -2.62 20.27 2.33
CA GLU A 77 -2.15 20.88 3.59
C GLU A 77 -2.19 22.43 3.54
N GLU A 78 -2.26 23.02 2.34
CA GLU A 78 -2.44 24.47 2.13
C GLU A 78 -3.84 24.99 2.51
N ALA A 79 -4.79 24.11 2.86
CA ALA A 79 -6.00 24.54 3.54
C ALA A 79 -5.63 24.93 4.98
N ALA A 80 -5.02 26.11 5.14
CA ALA A 80 -4.61 26.66 6.41
C ALA A 80 -5.74 26.43 7.44
N PRO A 81 -5.42 25.99 8.67
CA PRO A 81 -6.43 25.68 9.67
C PRO A 81 -7.40 26.85 9.89
N GLU A 82 -6.92 28.08 9.69
CA GLU A 82 -7.70 29.31 9.69
C GLU A 82 -8.78 29.36 8.59
N LEU A 83 -8.45 28.94 7.36
CA LEU A 83 -9.41 28.87 6.25
C LEU A 83 -10.43 27.75 6.46
N GLN A 84 -9.99 26.58 6.97
CA GLN A 84 -10.93 25.50 7.32
C GLN A 84 -11.89 25.94 8.44
N ASN A 85 -11.39 26.60 9.48
CA ASN A 85 -12.22 27.12 10.58
C ASN A 85 -13.21 28.17 10.07
N ALA A 86 -12.77 29.09 9.21
CA ALA A 86 -13.66 30.07 8.59
C ALA A 86 -14.77 29.42 7.74
N ILE A 87 -14.44 28.40 6.93
CA ILE A 87 -15.42 27.65 6.14
C ILE A 87 -16.43 26.90 7.03
N VAL A 88 -15.96 26.34 8.16
CA VAL A 88 -16.84 25.68 9.14
C VAL A 88 -17.79 26.69 9.78
N ASP A 89 -17.30 27.86 10.19
CA ASP A 89 -18.12 28.91 10.81
C ASP A 89 -19.15 29.50 9.84
N VAL A 90 -18.78 29.74 8.58
CA VAL A 90 -19.72 30.20 7.55
C VAL A 90 -20.83 29.18 7.33
N ARG A 91 -20.48 27.90 7.12
CA ARG A 91 -21.49 26.84 6.95
C ARG A 91 -22.38 26.67 8.18
N ARG A 92 -21.84 26.85 9.38
CA ARG A 92 -22.60 26.80 10.63
C ARG A 92 -23.65 27.92 10.70
N ASN A 93 -23.28 29.14 10.31
CA ASN A 93 -24.20 30.27 10.26
C ASN A 93 -25.28 30.11 9.19
N GLU A 94 -24.94 29.60 8.00
CA GLU A 94 -25.93 29.32 6.95
C GLU A 94 -26.97 28.29 7.39
N VAL A 95 -26.54 27.21 8.06
CA VAL A 95 -27.45 26.20 8.63
C VAL A 95 -28.33 26.78 9.74
N PHE A 96 -27.78 27.70 10.54
CA PHE A 96 -28.53 28.41 11.58
C PHE A 96 -29.60 29.33 10.99
N ASP A 97 -29.27 30.10 9.95
CA ASP A 97 -30.23 30.99 9.30
C ASP A 97 -31.32 30.24 8.52
N LEU A 98 -31.01 29.09 7.93
CA LEU A 98 -32.02 28.18 7.34
C LEU A 98 -32.95 27.54 8.38
N SER A 99 -32.53 27.46 9.65
CA SER A 99 -33.35 26.94 10.75
C SER A 99 -34.24 27.98 11.42
N ARG A 100 -34.15 29.27 11.05
CA ARG A 100 -35.06 30.29 11.61
C ARG A 100 -36.48 30.10 11.02
N PRO A 101 -37.52 30.00 11.87
CA PRO A 101 -38.89 30.00 11.38
C PRO A 101 -39.21 31.38 10.77
N LYS A 102 -39.90 31.38 9.62
CA LYS A 102 -40.37 32.58 8.92
C LYS A 102 -41.35 33.41 9.76
#